data_AF-A0A434LKM6-F1
#
_entry.id   AF-A0A434LKM6-F1
#
_cell.length_a   1.000
_cell.length_b   1.000
_cell.length_c   1.000
_cell.angle_alpha   90.00
_cell.angle_beta   90.00
_cell.angle_gamma   90.00
#
_symmetry.space_group_name_H-M   'P 1'
#
loop_
_entity.id
_entity.type
_entity.pdbx_description
1 polymer ?
#
loop_
_entity_poly.entity_id
_entity_poly.type
_entity_poly.pdbx_seq_one_letter_code
_entity_poly.pdbx_strand_id
1 'polypeptide(L)'
;MVEAAVRNFTLNFGPQHPSAHGVLRLVLELDGEIVDRADPHIGLLHRGTEKLIEYKTYLQALPYFDRLDYVAPMNQEHAFCLAAEKLLEISVPKRGQLIRVLFCEIGRLLSHLLNVTT
;
A
#
# COMPACT_ATOMS: atom_id res chain seq x y z
N MET A 1 -25.67 36.42 -24.64
CA MET A 1 -25.61 35.52 -23.47
C MET A 1 -24.20 35.64 -22.93
N VAL A 2 -24.06 36.11 -21.68
CA VAL A 2 -22.74 36.24 -21.05
C VAL A 2 -22.27 34.84 -20.73
N GLU A 3 -21.27 34.37 -21.48
CA GLU A 3 -20.56 33.13 -21.19
C GLU A 3 -19.99 33.28 -19.78
N ALA A 4 -20.48 32.47 -18.84
CA ALA A 4 -20.03 32.53 -17.46
C ALA A 4 -18.52 32.24 -17.47
N ALA A 5 -17.71 33.22 -17.08
CA ALA A 5 -16.27 33.06 -16.97
C ALA A 5 -15.99 31.78 -16.17
N VAL A 6 -15.36 30.79 -16.82
CA VAL A 6 -15.04 29.49 -16.22
C VAL A 6 -14.19 29.78 -14.98
N ARG A 7 -14.79 29.58 -13.82
CA ARG A 7 -14.16 29.84 -12.53
C ARG A 7 -13.53 28.54 -12.09
N ASN A 8 -12.23 28.53 -11.80
CA ASN A 8 -11.60 27.37 -11.20
C ASN A 8 -12.35 27.01 -9.92
N PHE A 9 -12.81 25.76 -9.82
CA PHE A 9 -13.55 25.28 -8.66
C PHE A 9 -12.78 24.16 -7.95
N THR A 10 -12.75 24.25 -6.63
CA THR A 10 -12.09 23.25 -5.78
C THR A 10 -13.09 22.16 -5.41
N LEU A 11 -12.78 20.92 -5.77
CA LEU A 11 -13.58 19.74 -5.44
C LEU A 11 -12.86 18.88 -4.41
N ASN A 12 -13.56 18.54 -3.32
CA ASN A 12 -13.06 17.63 -2.30
C ASN A 12 -13.57 16.22 -2.58
N PHE A 13 -12.72 15.39 -3.16
CA PHE A 13 -12.95 13.96 -3.29
C PHE A 13 -12.65 13.30 -1.94
N GLY A 14 -13.70 13.08 -1.16
CA GLY A 14 -13.57 12.61 0.22
C GLY A 14 -13.21 11.12 0.37
N PRO A 15 -12.80 10.70 1.57
CA PRO A 15 -12.36 9.32 1.83
C PRO A 15 -13.49 8.28 1.85
N GLN A 16 -14.74 8.71 1.78
CA GLN A 16 -15.91 7.82 1.65
C GLN A 16 -16.22 7.49 0.18
N HIS A 17 -15.53 8.11 -0.77
CA HIS A 17 -15.85 7.94 -2.18
C HIS A 17 -15.57 6.48 -2.63
N PRO A 18 -16.54 5.77 -3.22
CA PRO A 18 -16.43 4.33 -3.51
C PRO A 18 -15.34 3.98 -4.52
N SER A 19 -14.91 4.95 -5.34
CA SER A 19 -13.81 4.79 -6.31
C SER A 19 -12.41 4.94 -5.72
N ALA A 20 -12.26 5.13 -4.40
CA ALA A 20 -10.95 5.11 -3.76
C ALA A 20 -10.56 3.67 -3.40
N HIS A 21 -9.46 3.15 -3.95
CA HIS A 21 -8.86 1.91 -3.46
C HIS A 21 -8.26 2.16 -2.07
N GLY A 22 -8.99 1.76 -1.02
CA GLY A 22 -8.65 2.07 0.36
C GLY A 22 -9.25 3.40 0.81
N VAL A 23 -8.48 4.22 1.52
CA VAL A 23 -8.93 5.53 2.03
C VAL A 23 -8.02 6.63 1.52
N LEU A 24 -8.52 7.41 0.57
CA LEU A 24 -7.80 8.53 -0.04
C LEU A 24 -8.71 9.74 -0.10
N ARG A 25 -8.17 10.89 0.28
CA ARG A 25 -8.81 12.19 0.05
C ARG A 25 -8.00 12.96 -0.98
N LEU A 26 -8.66 13.47 -2.03
CA LEU A 26 -8.04 14.36 -3.01
C LEU A 26 -8.73 15.73 -2.96
N VAL A 27 -7.94 16.78 -2.84
CA VAL A 27 -8.42 18.15 -3.10
C VAL A 27 -8.00 18.49 -4.53
N LEU A 28 -8.99 18.60 -5.41
CA LEU A 28 -8.80 18.83 -6.84
C LEU A 28 -9.12 20.28 -7.17
N GLU A 29 -8.26 20.93 -7.94
CA GLU A 29 -8.54 22.22 -8.56
C GLU A 29 -8.82 21.96 -10.04
N LEU A 30 -10.01 22.36 -10.48
CA LEU A 30 -10.54 22.03 -11.79
C LEU A 30 -10.74 23.31 -12.62
N ASP A 31 -10.27 23.30 -13.85
CA ASP A 31 -10.63 24.24 -14.91
C ASP A 31 -11.56 23.52 -15.90
N GLY A 32 -12.87 23.63 -15.65
CA GLY A 32 -13.88 22.84 -16.35
C GLY A 32 -13.72 21.34 -16.08
N GLU A 33 -13.43 20.56 -17.12
CA GLU A 33 -13.20 19.10 -17.04
C GLU A 33 -11.73 18.73 -16.86
N ILE A 34 -10.83 19.71 -16.88
CA ILE A 34 -9.39 19.50 -16.76
C ILE A 34 -8.97 19.66 -15.29
N VAL A 35 -8.18 18.70 -14.79
CA VAL A 35 -7.54 18.80 -13.48
C VAL A 35 -6.27 19.63 -13.63
N ASP A 36 -6.26 20.83 -13.03
CA ASP A 36 -5.08 21.70 -12.99
C ASP A 36 -4.13 21.27 -11.86
N ARG A 37 -4.70 20.91 -10.70
CA ARG A 37 -3.94 20.47 -9.53
C ARG A 37 -4.69 19.41 -8.72
N ALA A 38 -3.95 18.48 -8.15
CA ALA A 38 -4.48 17.45 -7.26
C ALA A 38 -3.59 17.31 -6.02
N ASP A 39 -4.17 17.51 -4.84
CA ASP A 39 -3.49 17.30 -3.56
C ASP A 39 -3.97 16.02 -2.89
N PRO A 40 -3.14 14.97 -2.83
CA PRO A 40 -3.46 13.73 -2.11
C PRO A 40 -3.20 13.89 -0.61
N HIS A 41 -4.28 13.92 0.16
CA HIS A 41 -4.23 13.81 1.61
C HIS A 41 -4.21 12.34 2.01
N ILE A 42 -3.02 11.82 2.26
CA ILE A 42 -2.77 10.44 2.73
C ILE A 42 -2.63 10.38 4.26
N GLY A 43 -2.46 9.17 4.80
CA GLY A 43 -2.22 8.96 6.24
C GLY A 43 -3.48 8.65 7.05
N LEU A 44 -4.65 8.57 6.42
CA LEU A 44 -5.91 8.18 7.07
C LEU A 44 -5.89 6.75 7.64
N LEU A 45 -4.98 5.90 7.14
CA LEU A 45 -4.71 4.55 7.64
C LEU A 45 -3.32 4.44 8.29
N HIS A 46 -2.72 5.55 8.71
CA HIS A 46 -1.47 5.51 9.48
C HIS A 46 -1.73 4.91 10.86
N ARG A 47 -1.01 3.83 11.19
CA ARG A 47 -1.18 3.08 12.46
C ARG A 47 0.04 3.13 13.38
N GLY A 48 1.07 3.92 13.04
CA GLY A 48 2.32 3.96 13.80
C GLY A 48 3.05 2.61 13.84
N THR A 49 2.96 1.82 12.76
CA THR A 49 3.48 0.44 12.72
C THR A 49 4.96 0.36 13.05
N GLU A 50 5.78 1.27 12.51
CA GLU A 50 7.22 1.35 12.82
C GLU A 50 7.48 1.51 14.33
N LYS A 51 6.71 2.38 14.99
CA LYS A 51 6.83 2.63 16.43
C LYS A 51 6.38 1.43 17.26
N LEU A 52 5.33 0.73 16.84
CA LEU A 52 4.87 -0.49 17.51
C LEU A 52 5.87 -1.63 17.42
N ILE A 53 6.64 -1.69 16.33
CA ILE A 53 7.67 -2.71 16.12
C ILE A 53 8.87 -2.49 17.07
N GLU A 54 9.23 -1.25 17.41
CA GLU A 54 10.31 -0.95 18.37
C GLU A 54 10.11 -1.62 19.74
N TYR A 55 8.85 -1.85 20.15
CA TYR A 55 8.51 -2.48 21.43
C TYR A 55 8.24 -3.98 21.32
N LYS A 56 8.59 -4.62 20.19
CA LYS A 56 8.31 -6.03 19.92
C LYS A 56 9.57 -6.78 19.52
N THR A 57 9.61 -8.07 19.84
CA THR A 57 10.65 -8.94 19.32
C THR A 57 10.45 -9.20 17.82
N TYR A 58 11.50 -9.63 17.12
CA TYR A 58 11.43 -9.94 15.68
C TYR A 58 10.26 -10.87 15.32
N LEU A 59 10.06 -11.94 16.10
CA LEU A 59 8.96 -12.88 15.86
C LEU A 59 7.58 -12.26 16.14
N GLN A 60 7.47 -11.41 17.17
CA GLN A 60 6.22 -10.70 17.48
C GLN A 60 5.91 -9.60 16.46
N ALA A 61 6.93 -9.05 15.80
CA ALA A 61 6.80 -8.01 14.78
C ALA A 61 6.36 -8.57 13.42
N LEU A 62 6.64 -9.85 13.12
CA LEU A 62 6.35 -10.48 11.82
C LEU A 62 4.91 -10.23 11.31
N PRO A 63 3.83 -10.41 12.10
CA PRO A 63 2.46 -10.22 11.61
C PRO A 63 2.08 -8.76 11.30
N TYR A 64 2.94 -7.79 11.61
CA TYR A 64 2.73 -6.40 11.17
C TYR A 64 3.08 -6.24 9.69
N PHE A 65 4.05 -6.99 9.17
CA PHE A 65 4.48 -6.92 7.77
C PHE A 65 3.40 -7.46 6.83
N ASP A 66 2.66 -8.50 7.23
CA ASP A 66 1.47 -9.01 6.52
C ASP A 66 0.43 -7.94 6.19
N ARG A 67 0.38 -6.87 7.00
CA ARG A 67 -0.66 -5.84 6.94
C ARG A 67 -0.18 -4.54 6.33
N LEU A 68 1.07 -4.48 5.87
CA LEU A 68 1.61 -3.33 5.13
C LEU A 68 1.13 -3.38 3.68
N ASP A 69 1.28 -4.54 3.04
CA ASP A 69 0.61 -4.88 1.79
C ASP A 69 -0.36 -6.03 2.09
N TYR A 70 -1.62 -5.68 2.28
CA TYR A 70 -2.68 -6.63 2.65
C TYR A 70 -3.06 -7.58 1.51
N VAL A 71 -2.54 -7.37 0.29
CA VAL A 71 -2.84 -8.18 -0.90
C VAL A 71 -1.76 -9.24 -1.12
N ALA A 72 -0.52 -8.96 -0.73
CA ALA A 72 0.61 -9.88 -0.82
C ALA A 72 1.34 -10.06 0.53
N PRO A 73 0.69 -10.61 1.56
CA PRO A 73 1.23 -10.68 2.93
C PRO A 73 2.55 -11.45 3.01
N MET A 74 2.60 -12.63 2.39
CA MET A 74 3.79 -13.50 2.40
C MET A 74 5.01 -12.85 1.73
N ASN A 75 4.80 -11.95 0.76
CA ASN A 75 5.89 -11.22 0.11
C ASN A 75 6.53 -10.21 1.09
N GLN A 76 5.71 -9.58 1.94
CA GLN A 76 6.18 -8.67 2.99
C GLN A 76 6.88 -9.42 4.13
N GLU A 77 6.32 -10.53 4.60
CA GLU A 77 7.00 -11.41 5.57
C GLU A 77 8.33 -11.90 5.04
N HIS A 78 8.38 -12.28 3.76
CA HIS A 78 9.60 -12.77 3.14
C HIS A 78 10.68 -11.69 3.13
N ALA A 79 10.34 -10.43 2.80
CA ALA A 79 11.28 -9.32 2.84
C ALA A 79 11.84 -9.07 4.25
N PHE A 80 10.99 -9.11 5.28
CA PHE A 80 11.43 -8.94 6.67
C PHE A 80 12.32 -10.11 7.14
N CYS A 81 11.93 -11.35 6.83
CA CYS A 81 12.73 -12.54 7.13
C CYS A 81 14.11 -12.48 6.44
N LEU A 82 14.16 -12.09 5.16
CA LEU A 82 15.42 -11.94 4.43
C LEU A 82 16.34 -10.90 5.07
N ALA A 83 15.80 -9.78 5.54
CA ALA A 83 16.60 -8.77 6.24
C ALA A 83 17.19 -9.33 7.54
N ALA A 84 16.38 -10.02 8.36
CA ALA A 84 16.85 -10.63 9.61
C ALA A 84 17.88 -11.74 9.36
N GLU A 85 17.63 -12.63 8.39
CA GLU A 85 18.53 -13.73 8.02
C GLU A 85 19.87 -13.22 7.50
N LYS A 86 19.85 -12.15 6.70
CA LYS A 86 21.06 -11.51 6.19
C LYS A 86 21.89 -10.87 7.30
N LEU A 87 21.24 -10.25 8.29
CA LEU A 87 21.91 -9.68 9.47
C LEU A 87 22.52 -10.75 10.38
N LEU A 88 21.89 -11.93 10.44
CA LEU A 88 22.35 -13.07 11.26
C LEU A 88 23.26 -14.04 10.50
N GLU A 89 23.53 -13.79 9.21
CA GLU A 89 24.34 -14.66 8.34
C GLU A 89 23.82 -16.11 8.27
N ILE A 90 22.50 -16.29 8.32
CA ILE A 90 21.86 -17.61 8.30
C ILE A 90 21.54 -18.04 6.87
N SER A 91 21.96 -19.24 6.49
CA SER A 91 21.58 -19.87 5.22
C SER A 91 20.29 -20.68 5.36
N VAL A 92 19.27 -20.35 4.58
CA VAL A 92 18.02 -21.12 4.51
C VAL A 92 18.20 -22.36 3.63
N PRO A 93 17.72 -23.56 4.04
CA PRO A 93 17.85 -24.77 3.24
C PRO A 93 17.17 -24.64 1.86
N LYS A 94 17.69 -25.34 0.86
CA LYS A 94 17.21 -25.24 -0.54
C LYS A 94 15.71 -25.44 -0.67
N ARG A 95 15.13 -26.40 0.06
CA ARG A 95 13.67 -26.62 0.10
C ARG A 95 12.92 -25.40 0.59
N GLY A 96 13.40 -24.72 1.63
CA GLY A 96 12.78 -23.50 2.17
C GLY A 96 12.80 -22.35 1.17
N GLN A 97 13.91 -22.18 0.45
CA GLN A 97 14.02 -21.17 -0.62
C GLN A 97 13.00 -21.42 -1.74
N LEU A 98 12.84 -22.67 -2.19
CA LEU A 98 11.89 -23.03 -3.24
C LEU A 98 10.44 -22.77 -2.83
N ILE A 99 10.08 -23.10 -1.59
CA ILE A 99 8.74 -22.83 -1.05
C ILE A 99 8.48 -21.32 -1.00
N ARG A 100 9.46 -20.52 -0.56
CA ARG A 100 9.33 -19.05 -0.51
C ARG A 100 9.06 -18.46 -1.89
N VAL A 101 9.82 -18.88 -2.91
CA VAL A 101 9.61 -18.42 -4.28
C VAL A 101 8.22 -18.81 -4.78
N LEU A 102 7.80 -20.06 -4.58
CA LEU A 102 6.46 -20.53 -4.97
C LEU A 102 5.36 -19.64 -4.39
N PHE A 103 5.38 -19.40 -3.08
CA PHE A 103 4.36 -18.57 -2.42
C PHE A 103 4.46 -17.08 -2.76
N CYS A 104 5.66 -16.54 -2.95
CA CYS A 104 5.83 -15.16 -3.40
C CYS A 104 5.26 -14.94 -4.81
N GLU A 105 5.38 -15.93 -5.70
CA GLU A 105 4.80 -15.85 -7.04
C GLU A 105 3.28 -16.03 -7.03
N ILE A 106 2.74 -16.87 -6.14
CA ILE A 106 1.28 -16.90 -5.88
C ILE A 106 0.80 -15.53 -5.38
N GLY A 107 1.49 -14.92 -4.41
CA GLY A 107 1.17 -13.58 -3.90
C GLY A 107 1.25 -12.51 -4.98
N ARG A 108 2.25 -12.58 -5.88
CA ARG A 108 2.37 -11.69 -7.04
C ARG A 108 1.15 -11.79 -7.97
N LEU A 109 0.74 -13.01 -8.30
CA LEU A 109 -0.44 -13.23 -9.14
C LEU A 109 -1.71 -12.68 -8.49
N LEU A 110 -1.91 -12.90 -7.19
CA LEU A 110 -3.05 -12.35 -6.44
C LEU A 110 -3.05 -10.82 -6.45
N SER A 111 -1.89 -10.19 -6.24
CA SER A 111 -1.71 -8.74 -6.30
C SER A 111 -2.09 -8.17 -7.67
N HIS A 112 -1.64 -8.80 -8.76
CA HIS A 112 -2.00 -8.38 -10.11
C HIS A 112 -3.46 -8.62 -10.45
N LEU A 113 -4.06 -9.74 -9.99
CA LEU A 113 -5.47 -10.00 -10.20
C LEU A 113 -6.34 -8.93 -9.55
N LEU A 114 -6.01 -8.50 -8.33
CA LEU A 114 -6.71 -7.39 -7.68
C LEU A 114 -6.55 -6.11 -8.52
N ASN A 115 -5.32 -5.74 -8.85
CA ASN A 115 -5.04 -4.50 -9.59
C ASN A 115 -5.69 -4.42 -10.99
N VAL A 116 -5.94 -5.55 -11.65
CA VAL A 116 -6.62 -5.57 -12.96
C VAL A 116 -8.14 -5.53 -12.82
N THR A 117 -8.68 -6.03 -11.71
CA THR A 117 -10.14 -6.18 -11.51
C THR A 117 -10.79 -5.05 -10.73
N THR A 118 -10.00 -4.26 -10.00
CA THR A 118 -10.45 -3.09 -9.24
C THR A 118 -10.04 -1.82 -9.94
#